data_AF-A0AAV7TDE6-F1
#
_entry.id   AF-A0AAV7TDE6-F1
#
_cell.length_a   1.000
_cell.length_b   1.000
_cell.length_c   1.000
_cell.angle_alpha   90.00
_cell.angle_beta   90.00
_cell.angle_gamma   90.00
#
_symmetry.space_group_name_H-M   'P 1'
#
loop_
_entity.id
_entity.type
_entity.pdbx_description
1 polymer ?
#
loop_
_entity_poly.entity_id
_entity_poly.type
_entity_poly.pdbx_seq_one_letter_code
_entity_poly.pdbx_strand_id
1 'polypeptide(L)'
;MSFHINRRELHDQKLQQVFNPSGEAISNLTSPNLLSAKSTFLALERSLKKETSKWWEIASLKKYLENDRIPRGLRTLIFPPLDTTSQEHLQKWEANLKMASINMIKQLIEISEIEYEKYYKEVDNLTQRIEEANWGEITTKNYAILNSVIDLYEEDIIQRKNRKFRRDLYDYQHRRVYTFSKKYDNIKDSNLSLEAQTSHDTPPSSEIESSDDSTNCSLTRPQVNFLEEARRYRLGTLKDTRAKLPDTIPSYSSYSKYFRHTDQSPQQNNSTLTQEQLIVNLSNYELSPSDQLILNRGLSFCPTNYRDITQTKIDFFKFICHLKLKSFFSSMPTPSPPTPSSDFSEDISVQDLSDISFLCNLANITEQVFHLLL
;
A
#
# COMPACT_ATOMS: atom_id res chain seq x y z
N MET A 1 5.76 -25.85 -24.73
CA MET A 1 6.45 -25.54 -23.46
C MET A 1 6.72 -24.04 -23.42
N SER A 2 5.86 -23.26 -22.75
CA SER A 2 6.08 -21.82 -22.58
C SER A 2 7.01 -21.60 -21.40
N PHE A 3 8.25 -21.18 -21.67
CA PHE A 3 9.17 -20.71 -20.65
C PHE A 3 8.65 -19.38 -20.10
N HIS A 4 7.89 -19.42 -19.01
CA HIS A 4 7.71 -18.25 -18.15
C HIS A 4 9.02 -18.00 -17.42
N ILE A 5 9.97 -17.35 -18.11
CA ILE A 5 11.13 -16.77 -17.44
C ILE A 5 10.57 -15.82 -16.39
N ASN A 6 10.91 -16.07 -15.14
CA ASN A 6 10.51 -15.26 -14.01
C ASN A 6 11.08 -13.84 -14.23
N ARG A 7 10.22 -12.84 -14.47
CA ARG A 7 10.66 -11.46 -14.75
C ARG A 7 11.58 -10.90 -13.65
N ARG A 8 11.50 -11.42 -12.41
CA ARG A 8 12.44 -11.09 -11.33
C ARG A 8 13.83 -11.66 -11.58
N GLU A 9 13.94 -12.92 -12.00
CA GLU A 9 15.24 -13.53 -12.29
C GLU A 9 15.95 -12.83 -13.45
N LEU A 10 15.21 -12.40 -14.48
CA LEU A 10 15.78 -11.62 -15.58
C LEU A 10 16.27 -10.24 -15.12
N HIS A 11 15.58 -9.62 -14.14
CA HIS A 11 15.99 -8.34 -13.55
C HIS A 11 17.27 -8.50 -12.72
N ASP A 12 17.35 -9.52 -11.87
CA ASP A 12 18.53 -9.81 -11.06
C ASP A 12 19.75 -10.19 -11.93
N GLN A 13 19.54 -10.96 -13.00
CA GLN A 13 20.60 -11.32 -13.97
C GLN A 13 21.16 -10.09 -14.70
N LYS A 14 20.29 -9.17 -15.13
CA LYS A 14 20.74 -7.92 -15.77
C LYS A 14 21.56 -7.06 -14.82
N LEU A 15 21.14 -6.94 -13.55
CA LEU A 15 21.88 -6.19 -12.53
C LEU A 15 23.26 -6.79 -12.24
N GLN A 16 23.38 -8.12 -12.19
CA GLN A 16 24.66 -8.79 -11.97
C GLN A 16 25.65 -8.59 -13.14
N GLN A 17 25.16 -8.54 -14.38
CA GLN A 17 26.01 -8.28 -15.55
C GLN A 17 26.61 -6.86 -15.54
N VAL A 18 25.93 -5.88 -14.95
CA VAL A 18 26.39 -4.49 -14.91
C VAL A 18 27.60 -4.30 -14.00
N PHE A 19 27.55 -4.92 -12.82
CA PHE A 19 28.55 -4.72 -11.78
C PHE A 19 29.74 -5.68 -11.88
N ASN A 20 29.67 -6.64 -12.81
CA ASN A 20 30.78 -7.53 -13.16
C ASN A 20 31.13 -7.42 -14.67
N PRO A 21 31.58 -6.25 -15.17
CA PRO A 21 32.08 -6.18 -16.53
C PRO A 21 33.29 -7.11 -16.69
N SER A 22 33.33 -7.87 -17.77
CA SER A 22 34.44 -8.77 -18.09
C SER A 22 35.77 -8.01 -18.18
N GLY A 23 36.62 -8.19 -17.17
CA GLY A 23 38.09 -8.23 -17.21
C GLY A 23 38.87 -6.94 -17.50
N GLU A 24 38.68 -6.31 -18.66
CA GLU A 24 39.77 -5.50 -19.25
C GLU A 24 39.59 -3.98 -19.09
N ALA A 25 38.38 -3.47 -18.84
CA ALA A 25 38.13 -2.03 -18.70
C ALA A 25 38.23 -1.51 -17.24
N ILE A 26 38.36 -2.39 -16.25
CA ILE A 26 38.22 -2.04 -14.82
C ILE A 26 39.55 -1.64 -14.17
N SER A 27 40.69 -1.95 -14.77
CA SER A 27 42.00 -1.77 -14.14
C SER A 27 42.36 -0.31 -13.80
N ASN A 28 41.63 0.68 -14.35
CA ASN A 28 41.91 2.10 -14.18
C ASN A 28 40.94 2.82 -13.20
N LEU A 29 39.89 2.17 -12.70
CA LEU A 29 39.05 2.73 -11.62
C LEU A 29 39.47 2.16 -10.28
N THR A 30 40.01 3.03 -9.42
CA THR A 30 40.29 2.71 -8.03
C THR A 30 39.03 2.18 -7.35
N SER A 31 39.13 1.02 -6.69
CA SER A 31 38.08 0.33 -5.92
C SER A 31 37.05 1.23 -5.18
N PRO A 32 37.45 2.32 -4.47
CA PRO A 32 36.49 3.20 -3.78
C PRO A 32 35.52 3.95 -4.72
N ASN A 33 35.96 4.38 -5.91
CA ASN A 33 35.11 5.12 -6.84
C ASN A 33 34.03 4.23 -7.45
N LEU A 34 34.34 2.96 -7.71
CA LEU A 34 33.39 1.98 -8.23
C LEU A 34 32.29 1.67 -7.21
N LEU A 35 32.65 1.55 -5.93
CA LEU A 35 31.68 1.31 -4.85
C LEU A 35 30.74 2.51 -4.67
N SER A 36 31.27 3.73 -4.75
CA SER A 36 30.49 4.97 -4.71
C SER A 36 29.56 5.10 -5.92
N ALA A 37 30.03 4.75 -7.12
CA ALA A 37 29.18 4.74 -8.32
C ALA A 37 28.02 3.74 -8.18
N LYS A 38 28.32 2.51 -7.75
CA LYS A 38 27.32 1.47 -7.54
C LYS A 38 26.24 1.88 -6.55
N SER A 39 26.61 2.44 -5.40
CA SER A 39 25.63 2.88 -4.40
C SER A 39 24.75 4.02 -4.91
N THR A 40 25.33 4.96 -5.67
CA THR A 40 24.61 6.09 -6.26
C THR A 40 23.61 5.63 -7.33
N PHE A 41 23.98 4.72 -8.23
CA PHE A 41 23.06 4.16 -9.22
C PHE A 41 21.95 3.31 -8.59
N LEU A 42 22.25 2.54 -7.54
CA LEU A 42 21.22 1.80 -6.80
C LEU A 42 20.22 2.73 -6.09
N ALA A 43 20.70 3.86 -5.56
CA ALA A 43 19.83 4.89 -5.01
C ALA A 43 18.93 5.47 -6.11
N LEU A 44 19.52 5.82 -7.26
CA LEU A 44 18.78 6.36 -8.41
C LEU A 44 17.70 5.40 -8.90
N GLU A 45 18.00 4.11 -9.03
CA GLU A 45 17.02 3.08 -9.42
C GLU A 45 15.81 3.05 -8.47
N ARG A 46 16.07 3.05 -7.15
CA ARG A 46 15.00 3.04 -6.15
C ARG A 46 14.13 4.29 -6.26
N SER A 47 14.74 5.45 -6.46
CA SER A 47 14.03 6.73 -6.51
C SER A 47 13.23 6.87 -7.80
N LEU A 48 13.76 6.44 -8.95
CA LEU A 48 13.02 6.34 -10.22
C LEU A 48 11.83 5.38 -10.16
N LYS A 49 11.97 4.23 -9.46
CA LYS A 49 10.86 3.30 -9.24
C LYS A 49 9.75 3.96 -8.40
N LYS A 50 10.11 4.67 -7.33
CA LYS A 50 9.14 5.39 -6.50
C LYS A 50 8.45 6.52 -7.27
N GLU A 51 9.22 7.33 -8.00
CA GLU A 51 8.71 8.40 -8.87
C GLU A 51 7.73 7.84 -9.90
N THR A 52 8.13 6.81 -10.65
CA THR A 52 7.30 6.11 -11.64
C THR A 52 6.02 5.56 -11.02
N SER A 53 6.11 4.90 -9.87
CA SER A 53 4.94 4.36 -9.18
C SER A 53 3.95 5.46 -8.79
N LYS A 54 4.44 6.59 -8.28
CA LYS A 54 3.63 7.73 -7.85
C LYS A 54 3.00 8.45 -9.04
N TRP A 55 3.74 8.63 -10.12
CA TRP A 55 3.21 9.19 -11.35
C TRP A 55 2.03 8.36 -11.90
N TRP A 56 2.17 7.03 -11.96
CA TRP A 56 1.08 6.14 -12.39
C TRP A 56 -0.09 6.08 -11.41
N GLU A 57 0.14 6.29 -10.13
CA GLU A 57 -0.93 6.46 -9.14
C GLU A 57 -1.78 7.69 -9.50
N ILE A 58 -1.15 8.86 -9.63
CA ILE A 58 -1.80 10.12 -10.03
C ILE A 58 -2.54 9.96 -11.36
N ALA A 59 -1.85 9.48 -12.40
CA ALA A 59 -2.43 9.32 -13.74
C ALA A 59 -3.66 8.38 -13.72
N SER A 60 -3.57 7.27 -12.98
CA SER A 60 -4.69 6.34 -12.85
C SER A 60 -5.88 6.97 -12.12
N LEU A 61 -5.66 7.70 -11.03
CA LEU A 61 -6.71 8.34 -10.24
C LEU A 61 -7.38 9.48 -11.02
N LYS A 62 -6.60 10.33 -11.70
CA LYS A 62 -7.14 11.37 -12.60
C LYS A 62 -8.04 10.74 -13.67
N LYS A 63 -7.65 9.57 -14.20
CA LYS A 63 -8.50 8.88 -15.16
C LYS A 63 -9.84 8.42 -14.60
N TYR A 64 -9.85 7.93 -13.37
CA TYR A 64 -11.09 7.56 -12.69
C TYR A 64 -12.02 8.79 -12.56
N LEU A 65 -11.47 9.96 -12.21
CA LEU A 65 -12.24 11.21 -12.14
C LEU A 65 -12.79 11.64 -13.51
N GLU A 66 -11.97 11.62 -14.56
CA GLU A 66 -12.40 11.97 -15.93
C GLU A 66 -13.57 11.11 -16.43
N ASN A 67 -13.66 9.86 -15.97
CA ASN A 67 -14.70 8.91 -16.38
C ASN A 67 -15.85 8.84 -15.38
N ASP A 68 -15.84 9.67 -14.33
CA ASP A 68 -16.84 9.68 -13.25
C ASP A 68 -17.00 8.29 -12.59
N ARG A 69 -15.85 7.64 -12.33
CA ARG A 69 -15.75 6.28 -11.77
C ARG A 69 -14.99 6.27 -10.46
N ILE A 70 -15.35 5.31 -9.62
CA ILE A 70 -14.75 5.10 -8.30
C ILE A 70 -14.09 3.70 -8.27
N PRO A 71 -12.78 3.62 -7.99
CA PRO A 71 -12.08 2.35 -7.83
C PRO A 71 -12.74 1.49 -6.75
N ARG A 72 -12.83 0.17 -6.94
CA ARG A 72 -13.47 -0.75 -5.96
C ARG A 72 -13.03 -0.53 -4.51
N GLY A 73 -11.73 -0.30 -4.28
CA GLY A 73 -11.17 -0.11 -2.93
C GLY A 73 -11.49 1.24 -2.27
N LEU A 74 -12.05 2.21 -3.02
CA LEU A 74 -12.42 3.53 -2.52
C LEU A 74 -13.95 3.73 -2.49
N ARG A 75 -14.72 2.70 -2.80
CA ARG A 75 -16.18 2.74 -2.71
C ARG A 75 -16.58 2.61 -1.25
N THR A 76 -17.24 3.63 -0.72
CA THR A 76 -17.78 3.60 0.64
C THR A 76 -18.90 2.56 0.74
N LEU A 77 -18.73 1.55 1.59
CA LEU A 77 -19.71 0.48 1.80
C LEU A 77 -20.61 0.77 3.01
N ILE A 78 -21.22 1.96 3.03
CA ILE A 78 -22.17 2.34 4.09
C ILE A 78 -23.58 2.19 3.53
N PHE A 79 -24.37 1.38 4.23
CA PHE A 79 -25.76 1.12 3.92
C PHE A 79 -26.63 2.18 4.61
N PRO A 80 -27.67 2.70 3.95
CA PRO A 80 -28.63 3.55 4.64
C PRO A 80 -29.27 2.75 5.77
N PRO A 81 -29.38 3.32 6.99
CA PRO A 81 -30.11 2.68 8.06
C PRO A 81 -31.60 2.63 7.68
N LEU A 82 -32.24 1.47 7.93
CA LEU A 82 -33.68 1.18 7.73
C LEU A 82 -34.10 0.78 6.30
N ASP A 83 -35.21 0.06 6.22
CA ASP A 83 -35.94 -0.41 5.02
C ASP A 83 -36.42 0.79 4.17
N THR A 84 -35.47 1.56 3.66
CA THR A 84 -35.74 2.75 2.87
C THR A 84 -36.16 2.28 1.49
N THR A 85 -37.46 2.04 1.32
CA THR A 85 -38.04 1.55 0.06
C THR A 85 -38.11 2.63 -1.01
N SER A 86 -38.02 3.92 -0.63
CA SER A 86 -38.06 5.02 -1.59
C SER A 86 -36.79 5.02 -2.45
N GLN A 87 -36.98 4.75 -3.74
CA GLN A 87 -35.92 4.81 -4.75
C GLN A 87 -35.23 6.18 -4.77
N GLU A 88 -35.96 7.26 -4.50
CA GLU A 88 -35.41 8.62 -4.46
C GLU A 88 -34.39 8.78 -3.32
N HIS A 89 -34.69 8.25 -2.14
CA HIS A 89 -33.75 8.28 -1.01
C HIS A 89 -32.49 7.47 -1.29
N LEU A 90 -32.62 6.30 -1.92
CA LEU A 90 -31.46 5.48 -2.32
C LEU A 90 -30.57 6.22 -3.33
N GLN A 91 -31.17 6.88 -4.33
CA GLN A 91 -30.41 7.69 -5.30
C GLN A 91 -29.68 8.85 -4.62
N LYS A 92 -30.35 9.55 -3.70
CA LYS A 92 -29.73 10.64 -2.92
C LYS A 92 -28.58 10.12 -2.04
N TRP A 93 -28.76 8.94 -1.44
CA TRP A 93 -27.73 8.27 -0.66
C TRP A 93 -26.52 7.89 -1.52
N GLU A 94 -26.74 7.23 -2.66
CA GLU A 94 -25.69 6.90 -3.62
C GLU A 94 -24.94 8.14 -4.11
N ALA A 95 -25.65 9.24 -4.39
CA ALA A 95 -25.04 10.50 -4.78
C ALA A 95 -24.11 11.05 -3.69
N ASN A 96 -24.53 10.99 -2.42
CA ASN A 96 -23.70 11.40 -1.29
C ASN A 96 -22.44 10.52 -1.13
N LEU A 97 -22.60 9.19 -1.22
CA LEU A 97 -21.47 8.26 -1.17
C LEU A 97 -20.49 8.50 -2.32
N LYS A 98 -21.01 8.70 -3.53
CA LYS A 98 -20.22 9.01 -4.71
C LYS A 98 -19.43 10.30 -4.53
N MET A 99 -20.07 11.37 -4.04
CA MET A 99 -19.42 12.65 -3.76
C MET A 99 -18.27 12.48 -2.74
N ALA A 100 -18.52 11.75 -1.66
CA ALA A 100 -17.50 11.46 -0.64
C ALA A 100 -16.30 10.70 -1.23
N SER A 101 -16.55 9.64 -2.00
CA SER A 101 -15.50 8.86 -2.67
C SER A 101 -14.72 9.69 -3.70
N ILE A 102 -15.37 10.58 -4.45
CA ILE A 102 -14.69 11.51 -5.36
C ILE A 102 -13.76 12.44 -4.59
N ASN A 103 -14.21 12.98 -3.45
CA ASN A 103 -13.38 13.83 -2.60
C ASN A 103 -12.16 13.07 -2.05
N MET A 104 -12.32 11.80 -1.67
CA MET A 104 -11.18 10.94 -1.28
C MET A 104 -10.18 10.76 -2.43
N ILE A 105 -10.66 10.53 -3.66
CA ILE A 105 -9.77 10.42 -4.83
C ILE A 105 -8.97 11.71 -5.04
N LYS A 106 -9.60 12.88 -4.91
CA LYS A 106 -8.92 14.18 -5.02
C LYS A 106 -7.83 14.36 -3.97
N GLN A 107 -8.13 14.04 -2.70
CA GLN A 107 -7.14 14.10 -1.62
C GLN A 107 -5.97 13.14 -1.86
N LEU A 108 -6.24 11.93 -2.36
CA LEU A 108 -5.17 10.97 -2.70
C LEU A 108 -4.30 11.47 -3.85
N ILE A 109 -4.87 12.15 -4.85
CA ILE A 109 -4.10 12.79 -5.92
C ILE A 109 -3.17 13.85 -5.33
N GLU A 110 -3.69 14.75 -4.50
CA GLU A 110 -2.92 15.83 -3.87
C GLU A 110 -1.73 15.29 -3.05
N ILE A 111 -1.99 14.31 -2.17
CA ILE A 111 -0.92 13.66 -1.39
C ILE A 111 0.10 12.99 -2.32
N SER A 112 -0.36 12.31 -3.36
CA SER A 112 0.53 11.63 -4.31
C SER A 112 1.37 12.62 -5.13
N GLU A 113 0.84 13.80 -5.45
CA GLU A 113 1.57 14.87 -6.15
C GLU A 113 2.71 15.42 -5.29
N ILE A 114 2.49 15.63 -3.99
CA ILE A 114 3.54 16.05 -3.05
C ILE A 114 4.66 14.99 -2.97
N GLU A 115 4.29 13.72 -2.84
CA GLU A 115 5.27 12.62 -2.81
C GLU A 115 6.02 12.46 -4.13
N TYR A 116 5.32 12.60 -5.25
CA TYR A 116 5.92 12.59 -6.59
C TYR A 116 6.97 13.69 -6.73
N GLU A 117 6.66 14.93 -6.33
CA GLU A 117 7.60 16.05 -6.41
C GLU A 117 8.85 15.82 -5.57
N LYS A 118 8.70 15.21 -4.38
CA LYS A 118 9.83 14.79 -3.54
C LYS A 118 10.74 13.82 -4.28
N TYR A 119 10.19 12.76 -4.88
CA TYR A 119 11.00 11.77 -5.60
C TYR A 119 11.59 12.33 -6.88
N TYR A 120 10.89 13.21 -7.58
CA TYR A 120 11.40 13.91 -8.76
C TYR A 120 12.66 14.72 -8.42
N LYS A 121 12.63 15.53 -7.34
CA LYS A 121 13.80 16.26 -6.85
C LYS A 121 14.96 15.34 -6.43
N GLU A 122 14.64 14.21 -5.81
CA GLU A 122 15.65 13.21 -5.43
C GLU A 122 16.34 12.59 -6.66
N VAL A 123 15.57 12.25 -7.69
CA VAL A 123 16.07 11.74 -8.98
C VAL A 123 16.96 12.78 -9.67
N ASP A 124 16.54 14.05 -9.70
CA ASP A 124 17.30 15.16 -10.28
C ASP A 124 18.65 15.35 -9.57
N ASN A 125 18.63 15.43 -8.23
CA ASN A 125 19.84 15.55 -7.41
C ASN A 125 20.81 14.37 -7.62
N LEU A 126 20.31 13.13 -7.68
CA LEU A 126 21.14 11.95 -7.91
C LEU A 126 21.72 11.95 -9.34
N THR A 127 20.93 12.37 -10.32
CA THR A 127 21.37 12.50 -11.73
C THR A 127 22.50 13.52 -11.83
N GLN A 128 22.34 14.70 -11.22
CA GLN A 128 23.37 15.74 -11.19
C GLN A 128 24.67 15.23 -10.54
N ARG A 129 24.58 14.51 -9.40
CA ARG A 129 25.76 13.93 -8.74
C ARG A 129 26.51 12.93 -9.63
N ILE A 130 25.78 12.16 -10.44
CA ILE A 130 26.38 11.20 -11.39
C ILE A 130 27.07 11.95 -12.54
N GLU A 131 26.47 13.04 -13.03
CA GLU A 131 27.05 13.90 -14.06
C GLU A 131 28.34 14.59 -13.57
N GLU A 132 28.32 15.17 -12.38
CA GLU A 132 29.46 15.82 -11.74
C GLU A 132 30.62 14.84 -11.48
N ALA A 133 30.31 13.60 -11.08
CA ALA A 133 31.31 12.57 -10.83
C ALA A 133 31.98 12.05 -12.12
N ASN A 134 31.35 12.25 -13.28
CA ASN A 134 31.89 11.98 -14.62
C ASN A 134 32.59 10.61 -14.75
N TRP A 135 31.90 9.52 -14.43
CA TRP A 135 32.46 8.16 -14.55
C TRP A 135 32.57 7.62 -16.00
N GLY A 136 32.42 8.48 -17.01
CA GLY A 136 32.63 8.15 -18.42
C GLY A 136 31.71 7.03 -18.95
N GLU A 137 32.32 5.99 -19.53
CA GLU A 137 31.59 4.89 -20.18
C GLU A 137 30.69 4.11 -19.20
N ILE A 138 31.08 4.02 -17.92
CA ILE A 138 30.30 3.37 -16.86
C ILE A 138 28.93 4.03 -16.73
N THR A 139 28.90 5.37 -16.76
CA THR A 139 27.66 6.14 -16.66
C THR A 139 26.70 5.81 -17.81
N THR A 140 27.22 5.75 -19.04
CA THR A 140 26.42 5.44 -20.24
C THR A 140 25.83 4.04 -20.18
N LYS A 141 26.64 3.02 -19.83
CA LYS A 141 26.18 1.63 -19.71
C LYS A 141 25.12 1.49 -18.61
N ASN A 142 25.35 2.10 -17.44
CA ASN A 142 24.43 2.02 -16.32
C ASN A 142 23.09 2.69 -16.61
N TYR A 143 23.08 3.87 -17.26
CA TYR A 143 21.82 4.51 -17.67
C TYR A 143 21.03 3.66 -18.66
N ALA A 144 21.68 3.03 -19.64
CA ALA A 144 21.00 2.16 -20.59
C ALA A 144 20.30 0.98 -19.90
N ILE A 145 20.97 0.36 -18.92
CA ILE A 145 20.40 -0.75 -18.16
C ILE A 145 19.28 -0.26 -17.24
N LEU A 146 19.51 0.85 -16.54
CA LEU A 146 18.53 1.47 -15.65
C LEU A 146 17.23 1.82 -16.40
N ASN A 147 17.33 2.43 -17.57
CA ASN A 147 16.17 2.73 -18.42
C ASN A 147 15.41 1.45 -18.79
N SER A 148 16.11 0.38 -19.19
CA SER A 148 15.48 -0.92 -19.46
C SER A 148 14.77 -1.49 -18.24
N VAL A 149 15.33 -1.32 -17.04
CA VAL A 149 14.72 -1.77 -15.77
C VAL A 149 13.45 -0.97 -15.45
N ILE A 150 13.50 0.36 -15.62
CA ILE A 150 12.35 1.23 -15.37
C ILE A 150 11.23 0.98 -16.38
N ASP A 151 11.55 0.76 -17.66
CA ASP A 151 10.57 0.42 -18.69
C ASP A 151 9.80 -0.88 -18.36
N LEU A 152 10.52 -1.92 -17.92
CA LEU A 152 9.90 -3.19 -17.52
C LEU A 152 9.02 -3.03 -16.28
N TYR A 153 9.45 -2.21 -15.33
CA TYR A 153 8.70 -1.91 -14.11
C TYR A 153 7.43 -1.10 -14.40
N GLU A 154 7.54 -0.10 -15.28
CA GLU A 154 6.42 0.70 -15.77
C GLU A 154 5.36 -0.16 -16.47
N GLU A 155 5.79 -1.04 -17.38
CA GLU A 155 4.90 -1.95 -18.10
C GLU A 155 4.09 -2.84 -17.12
N ASP A 156 4.72 -3.37 -16.07
CA ASP A 156 4.01 -4.13 -15.03
C ASP A 156 2.94 -3.30 -14.30
N ILE A 157 3.27 -2.05 -13.93
CA ILE A 157 2.31 -1.14 -13.29
C ILE A 157 1.12 -0.88 -14.23
N ILE A 158 1.39 -0.54 -15.49
CA ILE A 158 0.38 -0.30 -16.52
C ILE A 158 -0.57 -1.50 -16.63
N GLN A 159 -0.02 -2.72 -16.76
CA GLN A 159 -0.83 -3.94 -16.88
C GLN A 159 -1.71 -4.17 -15.65
N ARG A 160 -1.19 -3.97 -14.43
CA ARG A 160 -1.96 -4.10 -13.19
C ARG A 160 -3.06 -3.04 -13.09
N LYS A 161 -2.76 -1.79 -13.42
CA LYS A 161 -3.72 -0.67 -13.38
C LYS A 161 -4.82 -0.86 -14.43
N ASN A 162 -4.47 -1.26 -15.65
CA ASN A 162 -5.44 -1.59 -16.72
C ASN A 162 -6.37 -2.74 -16.33
N ARG A 163 -5.86 -3.80 -15.68
CA ARG A 163 -6.70 -4.90 -15.19
C ARG A 163 -7.71 -4.39 -14.16
N LYS A 164 -7.28 -3.56 -13.21
CA LYS A 164 -8.17 -2.95 -12.21
C LYS A 164 -9.21 -2.03 -12.87
N PHE A 165 -8.80 -1.17 -13.79
CA PHE A 165 -9.70 -0.26 -14.48
C PHE A 165 -10.76 -0.98 -15.31
N ARG A 166 -10.38 -2.03 -16.07
CA ARG A 166 -11.33 -2.84 -16.85
C ARG A 166 -12.33 -3.57 -15.96
N ARG A 167 -11.85 -4.15 -14.85
CA ARG A 167 -12.71 -4.80 -13.86
C ARG A 167 -13.71 -3.81 -13.26
N ASP A 168 -13.26 -2.60 -12.95
CA ASP A 168 -14.12 -1.59 -12.36
C ASP A 168 -15.10 -1.02 -13.42
N LEU A 169 -14.66 -0.83 -14.67
CA LEU A 169 -15.52 -0.51 -15.82
C LEU A 169 -16.66 -1.52 -15.99
N TYR A 170 -16.35 -2.81 -15.88
CA TYR A 170 -17.35 -3.88 -15.96
C TYR A 170 -18.45 -3.70 -14.89
N ASP A 171 -18.10 -3.31 -13.66
CA ASP A 171 -19.10 -3.06 -12.62
C ASP A 171 -20.06 -1.95 -12.99
N TYR A 172 -19.55 -0.86 -13.57
CA TYR A 172 -20.37 0.27 -14.00
C TYR A 172 -21.30 -0.13 -15.15
N GLN A 173 -20.81 -0.90 -16.13
CA GLN A 173 -21.61 -1.39 -17.24
C GLN A 173 -22.78 -2.28 -16.79
N HIS A 174 -22.58 -3.06 -15.73
CA HIS A 174 -23.58 -4.00 -15.21
C HIS A 174 -24.33 -3.48 -13.99
N ARG A 175 -24.23 -2.17 -13.68
CA ARG A 175 -24.84 -1.54 -12.49
C ARG A 175 -24.55 -2.29 -11.18
N ARG A 176 -23.32 -2.82 -11.04
CA ARG A 176 -22.82 -3.51 -9.85
C ARG A 176 -22.13 -2.56 -8.85
N VAL A 177 -22.27 -1.25 -9.07
CA VAL A 177 -21.70 -0.21 -8.21
C VAL A 177 -22.76 0.14 -7.17
N TYR A 178 -22.42 -0.01 -5.89
CA TYR A 178 -23.35 0.18 -4.76
C TYR A 178 -24.61 -0.70 -4.84
N THR A 179 -24.48 -1.95 -5.29
CA THR A 179 -25.62 -2.88 -5.20
C THR A 179 -25.95 -3.16 -3.73
N PHE A 180 -27.02 -2.55 -3.24
CA PHE A 180 -27.64 -2.83 -1.95
C PHE A 180 -28.40 -4.17 -1.95
N SER A 181 -27.99 -5.12 -2.80
CA SER A 181 -28.66 -6.40 -2.98
C SER A 181 -28.50 -7.25 -1.71
N LYS A 182 -29.44 -7.03 -0.79
CA LYS A 182 -29.95 -7.88 0.27
C LYS A 182 -29.03 -9.02 0.69
N LYS A 183 -27.90 -8.69 1.31
CA LYS A 183 -27.25 -9.67 2.20
C LYS A 183 -28.14 -10.08 3.39
N TYR A 184 -29.28 -9.40 3.57
CA TYR A 184 -30.31 -9.76 4.54
C TYR A 184 -31.16 -10.97 4.13
N ASP A 185 -31.29 -11.29 2.84
CA ASP A 185 -32.12 -12.44 2.43
C ASP A 185 -31.40 -13.77 2.74
N ASN A 186 -30.09 -13.84 2.52
CA ASN A 186 -29.33 -15.08 2.76
C ASN A 186 -29.09 -15.45 4.24
N ILE A 187 -29.42 -14.58 5.20
CA ILE A 187 -29.28 -14.90 6.64
C ILE A 187 -30.58 -15.52 7.19
N LYS A 188 -31.73 -15.30 6.54
CA LYS A 188 -33.02 -15.84 7.03
C LYS A 188 -33.28 -17.28 6.59
N ASP A 189 -32.73 -17.71 5.46
CA ASP A 189 -33.04 -19.04 4.91
C ASP A 189 -32.10 -20.16 5.38
N SER A 190 -30.95 -19.83 5.97
CA SER A 190 -29.99 -20.86 6.44
C SER A 190 -30.33 -21.50 7.78
N ASN A 191 -31.38 -21.03 8.48
CA ASN A 191 -31.81 -21.58 9.78
C ASN A 191 -33.21 -22.23 9.77
N LEU A 192 -33.87 -22.36 8.62
CA LEU A 192 -35.26 -22.86 8.53
C LEU A 192 -35.45 -24.15 7.71
N SER A 193 -34.38 -24.89 7.40
CA SER A 193 -34.48 -26.11 6.58
C SER A 193 -33.71 -27.30 7.14
N LEU A 194 -33.83 -27.56 8.45
CA LEU A 194 -33.31 -28.77 9.07
C LEU A 194 -34.39 -29.62 9.74
N GLU A 195 -35.61 -29.67 9.18
CA GLU A 195 -36.65 -30.61 9.65
C GLU A 195 -37.80 -30.74 8.63
N ALA A 196 -37.59 -31.55 7.59
CA ALA A 196 -38.57 -32.20 6.69
C ALA A 196 -37.90 -32.38 5.31
N GLN A 197 -37.91 -33.52 4.62
CA GLN A 197 -38.58 -34.79 4.78
C GLN A 197 -37.91 -35.75 3.79
N THR A 198 -37.69 -36.99 4.24
CA THR A 198 -38.09 -38.24 3.58
C THR A 198 -38.49 -38.20 2.10
N SER A 199 -37.72 -38.94 1.28
CA SER A 199 -38.16 -39.88 0.24
C SER A 199 -39.45 -39.58 -0.55
N HIS A 200 -39.30 -39.32 -1.86
CA HIS A 200 -40.12 -39.98 -2.87
C HIS A 200 -39.46 -39.92 -4.26
N ASP A 201 -39.20 -41.11 -4.81
CA ASP A 201 -38.90 -41.37 -6.21
C ASP A 201 -40.05 -40.93 -7.12
N THR A 202 -39.74 -40.34 -8.29
CA THR A 202 -40.38 -40.60 -9.61
C THR A 202 -39.73 -39.72 -10.72
N PRO A 203 -39.19 -40.29 -11.82
CA PRO A 203 -38.95 -39.62 -13.13
C PRO A 203 -40.14 -39.90 -14.10
N PRO A 204 -40.28 -39.38 -15.35
CA PRO A 204 -39.27 -38.73 -16.24
C PRO A 204 -39.80 -37.57 -17.16
N SER A 205 -38.91 -37.10 -18.05
CA SER A 205 -39.10 -36.62 -19.45
C SER A 205 -39.90 -35.35 -19.80
N SER A 206 -39.21 -34.41 -20.49
CA SER A 206 -39.50 -33.75 -21.79
C SER A 206 -38.72 -32.41 -21.84
N GLU A 207 -37.70 -32.26 -22.69
CA GLU A 207 -37.74 -31.74 -24.07
C GLU A 207 -38.60 -30.48 -24.23
N ILE A 208 -37.97 -29.34 -24.56
CA ILE A 208 -38.39 -28.30 -25.54
C ILE A 208 -37.32 -27.18 -25.62
N GLU A 209 -36.72 -27.08 -26.82
CA GLU A 209 -36.32 -25.92 -27.66
C GLU A 209 -35.82 -24.64 -26.96
N SER A 210 -34.52 -24.28 -27.04
CA SER A 210 -33.80 -23.66 -28.18
C SER A 210 -34.45 -22.37 -28.73
N SER A 211 -34.06 -21.22 -28.17
CA SER A 211 -34.20 -19.93 -28.84
C SER A 211 -32.89 -19.15 -28.70
N ASP A 212 -32.05 -19.32 -29.71
CA ASP A 212 -30.86 -18.51 -29.96
C ASP A 212 -31.31 -17.13 -30.46
N ASP A 213 -31.19 -16.09 -29.61
CA ASP A 213 -31.13 -14.71 -30.08
C ASP A 213 -29.83 -14.07 -29.59
N SER A 214 -28.74 -14.47 -30.26
CA SER A 214 -27.42 -13.90 -30.08
C SER A 214 -27.31 -12.63 -30.92
N THR A 215 -27.84 -11.52 -30.39
CA THR A 215 -27.50 -10.18 -30.88
C THR A 215 -26.00 -9.95 -30.73
N ASN A 216 -25.31 -10.19 -31.85
CA ASN A 216 -23.90 -9.94 -32.10
C ASN A 216 -23.66 -8.42 -32.08
N CYS A 217 -23.50 -7.86 -30.88
CA CYS A 217 -23.10 -6.47 -30.70
C CYS A 217 -21.59 -6.36 -30.86
N SER A 218 -21.10 -6.51 -32.10
CA SER A 218 -19.71 -6.25 -32.48
C SER A 218 -19.45 -4.74 -32.49
N LEU A 219 -19.38 -4.15 -31.31
CA LEU A 219 -18.78 -2.83 -31.08
C LEU A 219 -17.26 -2.99 -31.17
N THR A 220 -16.72 -3.00 -32.40
CA THR A 220 -15.31 -2.79 -32.68
C THR A 220 -14.95 -1.34 -32.41
N ARG A 221 -15.05 -0.91 -31.15
CA ARG A 221 -14.44 0.34 -30.70
C ARG A 221 -12.96 0.04 -30.51
N PRO A 222 -12.03 0.80 -31.11
CA PRO A 222 -10.62 0.60 -30.86
C PRO A 222 -10.41 0.75 -29.35
N GLN A 223 -10.09 -0.36 -28.68
CA GLN A 223 -9.60 -0.34 -27.30
C GLN A 223 -8.18 0.21 -27.37
N VAL A 224 -8.05 1.51 -27.64
CA VAL A 224 -6.80 2.21 -27.46
C VAL A 224 -6.45 2.00 -25.99
N ASN A 225 -5.33 1.33 -25.76
CA ASN A 225 -4.84 1.02 -24.43
C ASN A 225 -4.55 2.36 -23.75
N PHE A 226 -5.51 2.89 -22.97
CA PHE A 226 -5.50 4.29 -22.56
C PHE A 226 -4.28 4.67 -21.73
N LEU A 227 -3.77 3.76 -20.90
CA LEU A 227 -2.53 4.01 -20.17
C LEU A 227 -1.34 4.15 -21.14
N GLU A 228 -1.40 3.60 -22.34
CA GLU A 228 -0.38 3.83 -23.38
C GLU A 228 -0.37 5.29 -23.86
N GLU A 229 -1.52 5.97 -23.87
CA GLU A 229 -1.60 7.40 -24.18
C GLU A 229 -0.96 8.24 -23.07
N ALA A 230 -1.23 7.92 -21.81
CA ALA A 230 -0.54 8.54 -20.68
C ALA A 230 0.98 8.28 -20.74
N ARG A 231 1.40 7.05 -21.09
CA ARG A 231 2.81 6.71 -21.29
C ARG A 231 3.46 7.56 -22.39
N ARG A 232 2.78 7.75 -23.51
CA ARG A 232 3.23 8.64 -24.59
C ARG A 232 3.40 10.07 -24.10
N TYR A 233 2.47 10.57 -23.29
CA TYR A 233 2.59 11.90 -22.70
C TYR A 233 3.85 12.02 -21.83
N ARG A 234 4.09 11.04 -20.95
CA ARG A 234 5.30 11.00 -20.10
C ARG A 234 6.59 10.97 -20.92
N LEU A 235 6.66 10.13 -21.95
CA LEU A 235 7.82 10.02 -22.83
C LEU A 235 8.03 11.26 -23.71
N GLY A 236 6.94 11.92 -24.12
CA GLY A 236 6.96 13.18 -24.85
C GLY A 236 7.52 14.31 -24.00
N THR A 237 7.07 14.42 -22.74
CA THR A 237 7.62 15.41 -21.81
C THR A 237 9.12 15.19 -21.58
N LEU A 238 9.59 13.95 -21.40
CA LEU A 238 11.01 13.66 -21.17
C LEU A 238 11.94 14.07 -22.33
N LYS A 239 11.44 14.08 -23.58
CA LYS A 239 12.24 14.47 -24.75
C LYS A 239 12.29 15.98 -24.97
N ASP A 240 11.25 16.70 -24.54
CA ASP A 240 11.18 18.16 -24.69
C ASP A 240 11.64 18.92 -23.42
N THR A 241 11.68 18.31 -22.23
CA THR A 241 11.98 19.00 -20.97
C THR A 241 13.45 19.13 -20.58
N ARG A 242 14.36 19.34 -21.54
CA ARG A 242 15.47 20.30 -21.30
C ARG A 242 15.06 21.73 -21.66
N ALA A 243 13.87 21.92 -22.24
CA ALA A 243 13.17 23.19 -22.33
C ALA A 243 11.96 23.17 -21.38
N LYS A 244 11.97 24.09 -20.41
CA LYS A 244 10.87 24.54 -19.53
C LYS A 244 9.56 23.74 -19.61
N LEU A 245 9.21 23.10 -18.50
CA LEU A 245 7.84 22.68 -18.18
C LEU A 245 6.85 23.81 -18.56
N PRO A 246 5.77 23.57 -19.30
CA PRO A 246 4.74 24.59 -19.46
C PRO A 246 4.07 24.85 -18.11
N ASP A 247 4.14 26.09 -17.63
CA ASP A 247 3.58 26.62 -16.37
C ASP A 247 2.03 26.59 -16.32
N THR A 248 1.37 25.69 -17.03
CA THR A 248 -0.09 25.65 -17.13
C THR A 248 -0.62 24.26 -16.85
N ILE A 249 -0.38 23.77 -15.63
CA ILE A 249 -1.39 22.98 -14.95
C ILE A 249 -2.42 24.00 -14.44
N PRO A 250 -3.71 23.92 -14.80
CA PRO A 250 -4.72 24.84 -14.29
C PRO A 250 -4.69 24.86 -12.77
N SER A 251 -4.31 26.00 -12.20
CA SER A 251 -4.24 26.22 -10.77
C SER A 251 -5.61 25.96 -10.17
N TYR A 252 -5.76 24.84 -9.45
CA TYR A 252 -6.96 24.47 -8.69
C TYR A 252 -7.04 25.25 -7.36
N SER A 253 -6.51 26.49 -7.34
CA SER A 253 -6.35 27.37 -6.18
C SER A 253 -7.67 27.98 -5.67
N SER A 254 -8.82 27.69 -6.28
CA SER A 254 -10.10 28.31 -5.87
C SER A 254 -10.86 27.56 -4.78
N TYR A 255 -10.37 26.42 -4.28
CA TYR A 255 -11.10 25.60 -3.30
C TYR A 255 -10.60 25.70 -1.83
N SER A 256 -9.59 26.52 -1.53
CA SER A 256 -9.06 26.69 -0.17
C SER A 256 -9.93 27.55 0.78
N LYS A 257 -11.14 27.97 0.37
CA LYS A 257 -11.99 28.88 1.16
C LYS A 257 -12.96 28.21 2.13
N TYR A 258 -13.02 26.88 2.20
CA TYR A 258 -14.04 26.15 2.97
C TYR A 258 -13.56 25.41 4.23
N PHE A 259 -12.31 25.59 4.66
CA PHE A 259 -11.85 25.10 5.97
C PHE A 259 -11.50 26.26 6.91
N ARG A 260 -12.54 26.91 7.44
CA ARG A 260 -12.49 27.55 8.77
C ARG A 260 -13.57 26.92 9.62
N HIS A 261 -13.23 25.84 10.30
CA HIS A 261 -13.99 25.40 11.46
C HIS A 261 -13.33 25.98 12.71
N THR A 262 -14.04 26.94 13.29
CA THR A 262 -14.21 27.19 14.72
C THR A 262 -13.40 26.29 15.67
N ASP A 263 -12.36 26.86 16.25
CA ASP A 263 -11.82 26.43 17.54
C ASP A 263 -12.83 26.79 18.64
N GLN A 264 -13.64 25.83 19.05
CA GLN A 264 -14.31 25.85 20.36
C GLN A 264 -13.87 24.62 21.13
N SER A 265 -12.95 24.85 22.06
CA SER A 265 -12.47 23.88 23.05
C SER A 265 -13.64 23.39 23.92
N PRO A 266 -13.82 22.07 24.11
CA PRO A 266 -14.70 21.57 25.15
C PRO A 266 -14.06 21.83 26.52
N GLN A 267 -14.87 22.36 27.43
CA GLN A 267 -14.53 22.56 28.84
C GLN A 267 -14.10 21.22 29.47
N GLN A 268 -12.90 21.22 30.06
CA GLN A 268 -12.37 20.11 30.83
C GLN A 268 -13.13 20.01 32.16
N ASN A 269 -13.90 18.93 32.31
CA ASN A 269 -14.33 18.45 33.62
C ASN A 269 -13.17 17.71 34.26
N ASN A 270 -12.56 18.32 35.29
CA ASN A 270 -11.51 17.71 36.10
C ASN A 270 -12.12 16.70 37.08
N SER A 271 -12.28 15.45 36.65
CA SER A 271 -12.30 14.31 37.56
C SER A 271 -10.90 13.72 37.61
N THR A 272 -10.23 13.87 38.75
CA THR A 272 -8.98 13.17 39.09
C THR A 272 -9.25 11.67 39.19
N LEU A 273 -9.28 11.00 38.04
CA LEU A 273 -9.14 9.54 37.98
C LEU A 273 -7.69 9.25 38.36
N THR A 274 -7.48 8.63 39.52
CA THR A 274 -6.21 8.00 39.86
C THR A 274 -5.84 7.04 38.72
N GLN A 275 -4.60 7.13 38.25
CA GLN A 275 -4.04 6.43 37.07
C GLN A 275 -4.07 4.87 37.18
N GLU A 276 -4.71 4.31 38.19
CA GLU A 276 -4.62 2.91 38.59
C GLU A 276 -5.66 2.00 37.92
N GLN A 277 -6.68 2.55 37.25
CA GLN A 277 -7.75 1.75 36.65
C GLN A 277 -8.02 2.16 35.20
N LEU A 278 -7.05 1.92 34.31
CA LEU A 278 -7.22 2.16 32.87
C LEU A 278 -7.98 1.01 32.17
N ILE A 279 -8.37 -0.04 32.89
CA ILE A 279 -8.91 -1.27 32.32
C ILE A 279 -10.26 -1.60 32.92
N VAL A 280 -11.21 -1.80 32.01
CA VAL A 280 -12.52 -2.37 32.32
C VAL A 280 -12.51 -3.83 31.89
N ASN A 281 -12.61 -4.76 32.86
CA ASN A 281 -12.82 -6.17 32.57
C ASN A 281 -14.28 -6.38 32.14
N LEU A 282 -14.51 -6.71 30.87
CA LEU A 282 -15.85 -6.95 30.31
C LEU A 282 -16.24 -8.43 30.34
N SER A 283 -15.39 -9.31 30.88
CA SER A 283 -15.61 -10.75 30.94
C SER A 283 -16.00 -11.21 32.35
N ASN A 284 -16.65 -12.38 32.45
CA ASN A 284 -16.92 -13.04 33.73
C ASN A 284 -15.68 -13.76 34.31
N TYR A 285 -14.52 -13.60 33.68
CA TYR A 285 -13.28 -14.21 34.13
C TYR A 285 -12.59 -13.30 35.15
N GLU A 286 -12.28 -13.82 36.33
CA GLU A 286 -11.52 -13.09 37.35
C GLU A 286 -10.05 -13.02 36.95
N LEU A 287 -9.57 -11.80 36.69
CA LEU A 287 -8.17 -11.55 36.34
C LEU A 287 -7.28 -11.67 37.59
N SER A 288 -6.20 -12.45 37.50
CA SER A 288 -5.20 -12.49 38.56
C SER A 288 -4.51 -11.13 38.71
N PRO A 289 -3.89 -10.82 39.87
CA PRO A 289 -3.15 -9.57 40.07
C PRO A 289 -2.06 -9.34 39.00
N SER A 290 -1.45 -10.43 38.52
CA SER A 290 -0.44 -10.39 37.45
C SER A 290 -1.05 -9.99 36.10
N ASP A 291 -2.24 -10.50 35.77
CA ASP A 291 -2.94 -10.17 34.51
C ASP A 291 -3.37 -8.71 34.50
N GLN A 292 -3.91 -8.21 35.63
CA GLN A 292 -4.29 -6.81 35.78
C GLN A 292 -3.07 -5.88 35.60
N LEU A 293 -1.90 -6.27 36.12
CA LEU A 293 -0.66 -5.51 35.99
C LEU A 293 -0.13 -5.47 34.55
N ILE A 294 -0.21 -6.59 33.82
CA ILE A 294 0.18 -6.69 32.41
C ILE A 294 -0.74 -5.83 31.55
N LEU A 295 -2.05 -5.99 31.73
CA LEU A 295 -3.03 -5.23 30.99
C LEU A 295 -2.86 -3.73 31.31
N ASN A 296 -2.65 -3.33 32.57
CA ASN A 296 -2.54 -1.90 32.97
C ASN A 296 -1.30 -1.23 32.35
N ARG A 297 -0.32 -2.03 31.94
CA ARG A 297 0.84 -1.56 31.15
C ARG A 297 0.55 -1.42 29.66
N GLY A 298 -0.71 -1.57 29.24
CA GLY A 298 -1.15 -1.45 27.85
C GLY A 298 -0.73 -2.63 26.97
N LEU A 299 -0.41 -3.78 27.57
CA LEU A 299 0.02 -4.97 26.86
C LEU A 299 -1.20 -5.82 26.47
N SER A 300 -2.01 -5.31 25.54
CA SER A 300 -3.03 -6.12 24.89
C SER A 300 -2.44 -6.79 23.64
N PHE A 301 -2.24 -8.11 23.71
CA PHE A 301 -2.03 -8.90 22.51
C PHE A 301 -3.38 -9.33 21.96
N CYS A 302 -3.80 -8.73 20.84
CA CYS A 302 -5.00 -9.15 20.13
C CYS A 302 -4.58 -9.52 18.70
N PRO A 303 -4.48 -10.83 18.35
CA PRO A 303 -4.15 -11.22 16.99
C PRO A 303 -5.22 -10.72 16.03
N THR A 304 -4.78 -10.19 14.88
CA THR A 304 -5.63 -9.57 13.87
C THR A 304 -6.61 -10.58 13.25
N ASN A 305 -6.21 -11.86 13.21
CA ASN A 305 -7.02 -12.95 12.68
C ASN A 305 -6.70 -14.27 13.38
N TYR A 306 -7.55 -14.69 14.33
CA TYR A 306 -7.39 -15.93 15.11
C TYR A 306 -7.54 -17.22 14.29
N ARG A 307 -8.08 -17.16 13.07
CA ARG A 307 -8.26 -18.34 12.20
C ARG A 307 -7.07 -18.61 11.29
N ASP A 308 -6.16 -17.66 11.16
CA ASP A 308 -4.96 -17.77 10.35
C ASP A 308 -3.74 -17.89 11.25
N ILE A 309 -3.17 -19.11 11.32
CA ILE A 309 -2.01 -19.43 12.13
C ILE A 309 -0.79 -18.62 11.68
N THR A 310 -0.63 -18.38 10.37
CA THR A 310 0.48 -17.58 9.84
C THR A 310 0.35 -16.13 10.27
N GLN A 311 -0.85 -15.56 10.18
CA GLN A 311 -1.09 -14.18 10.65
C GLN A 311 -0.91 -14.06 12.17
N THR A 312 -1.36 -15.05 12.93
CA THR A 312 -1.16 -15.11 14.39
C THR A 312 0.32 -15.14 14.76
N LYS A 313 1.15 -15.90 14.04
CA LYS A 313 2.61 -15.92 14.22
C LYS A 313 3.24 -14.54 13.96
N ILE A 314 2.82 -13.85 12.90
CA ILE A 314 3.31 -12.50 12.58
C ILE A 314 2.93 -11.51 13.69
N ASP A 315 1.70 -11.56 14.16
CA ASP A 315 1.22 -10.66 15.21
C ASP A 315 1.94 -10.94 16.53
N PHE A 316 2.16 -12.21 16.88
CA PHE A 316 2.92 -12.60 18.06
C PHE A 316 4.37 -12.09 18.00
N PHE A 317 5.04 -12.23 16.85
CA PHE A 317 6.39 -11.70 16.65
C PHE A 317 6.44 -10.17 16.84
N LYS A 318 5.49 -9.44 16.25
CA LYS A 318 5.37 -7.98 16.45
C LYS A 318 5.20 -7.61 17.93
N PHE A 319 4.38 -8.37 18.65
CA PHE A 319 4.17 -8.18 20.08
C PHE A 319 5.46 -8.38 20.89
N ILE A 320 6.21 -9.44 20.62
CA ILE A 320 7.52 -9.69 21.27
C ILE A 320 8.51 -8.57 20.95
N CYS A 321 8.59 -8.11 19.70
CA CYS A 321 9.43 -6.96 19.33
C CYS A 321 9.04 -5.70 20.10
N HIS A 322 7.74 -5.43 20.24
CA HIS A 322 7.24 -4.29 21.00
C HIS A 322 7.63 -4.37 22.49
N LEU A 323 7.50 -5.56 23.11
CA LEU A 323 7.93 -5.79 24.49
C LEU A 323 9.42 -5.52 24.69
N LYS A 324 10.26 -6.00 23.76
CA LYS A 324 11.72 -5.79 23.85
C LYS A 324 12.11 -4.33 23.66
N LEU A 325 11.51 -3.63 22.69
CA LEU A 325 11.73 -2.20 22.52
C LEU A 325 11.35 -1.44 23.79
N LYS A 326 10.19 -1.75 24.37
CA LYS A 326 9.75 -1.15 25.63
C LYS A 326 10.71 -1.44 26.78
N SER A 327 11.22 -2.66 26.88
CA SER A 327 12.24 -3.04 27.87
C SER A 327 13.54 -2.24 27.69
N PHE A 328 14.04 -2.16 26.46
CA PHE A 328 15.27 -1.44 26.13
C PHE A 328 15.17 0.06 26.49
N PHE A 329 14.05 0.69 26.16
CA PHE A 329 13.82 2.09 26.51
C PHE A 329 13.47 2.32 27.98
N SER A 330 12.99 1.29 28.69
CA SER A 330 12.75 1.37 30.14
C SER A 330 14.05 1.27 30.96
N SER A 331 15.11 0.65 30.39
CA SER A 331 16.44 0.60 31.01
C SER A 331 17.31 1.81 30.70
N MET A 332 16.92 2.66 29.74
CA MET A 332 17.61 3.92 29.51
C MET A 332 17.40 4.81 30.74
N PRO A 333 18.46 5.26 31.43
CA PRO A 333 18.32 6.25 32.49
C PRO A 333 17.65 7.46 31.86
N THR A 334 16.51 7.87 32.43
CA THR A 334 15.87 9.13 32.04
C THR A 334 16.93 10.21 32.15
N PRO A 335 17.27 10.92 31.05
CA PRO A 335 18.33 11.92 31.09
C PRO A 335 17.95 12.91 32.19
N SER A 336 18.78 12.99 33.22
CA SER A 336 18.62 14.02 34.24
C SER A 336 18.63 15.37 33.52
N PRO A 337 17.79 16.33 33.94
CA PRO A 337 17.77 17.65 33.32
C PRO A 337 19.20 18.19 33.26
N PRO A 338 19.63 18.75 32.10
CA PRO A 338 21.02 19.02 31.84
C PRO A 338 21.59 19.94 32.91
N THR A 339 22.49 19.39 33.74
CA THR A 339 23.31 20.19 34.64
C THR A 339 24.33 20.92 33.77
N PRO A 340 24.35 22.27 33.77
CA PRO A 340 25.21 23.01 32.86
C PRO A 340 26.65 23.01 33.38
N SER A 341 27.45 22.04 32.95
CA SER A 341 28.89 22.15 32.64
C SER A 341 29.57 20.79 32.72
N SER A 342 30.21 20.37 31.62
CA SER A 342 31.48 19.62 31.54
C SER A 342 31.48 18.80 30.26
N ASP A 343 32.49 19.03 29.42
CA ASP A 343 32.87 18.24 28.24
C ASP A 343 32.72 16.73 28.48
N PHE A 344 32.08 16.03 27.54
CA PHE A 344 32.17 14.58 27.43
C PHE A 344 32.23 14.14 25.96
N SER A 345 33.37 13.55 25.62
CA SER A 345 33.57 12.65 24.49
C SER A 345 33.24 11.23 24.97
N GLU A 346 32.27 10.56 24.35
CA GLU A 346 32.01 9.13 24.59
C GLU A 346 32.10 8.33 23.29
N ASP A 347 33.03 7.38 23.30
CA ASP A 347 33.19 6.32 22.31
C ASP A 347 32.11 5.25 22.49
N ILE A 348 31.45 4.87 21.39
CA ILE A 348 30.45 3.79 21.35
C ILE A 348 31.19 2.44 21.41
N SER A 349 30.94 1.66 22.47
CA SER A 349 31.59 0.37 22.70
C SER A 349 30.99 -0.79 21.87
N VAL A 350 31.82 -1.81 21.61
CA VAL A 350 31.57 -3.01 20.78
C VAL A 350 30.46 -3.95 21.32
N GLN A 351 29.84 -3.64 22.46
CA GLN A 351 28.78 -4.46 23.07
C GLN A 351 27.51 -4.57 22.18
N ASP A 352 27.21 -3.56 21.36
CA ASP A 352 25.99 -3.47 20.54
C ASP A 352 25.89 -4.52 19.41
N LEU A 353 26.98 -5.19 19.05
CA LEU A 353 26.98 -6.21 17.99
C LEU A 353 26.58 -7.61 18.48
N SER A 354 26.64 -7.86 19.80
CA SER A 354 26.21 -9.14 20.39
C SER A 354 24.68 -9.34 20.38
N ASP A 355 23.93 -8.25 20.30
CA ASP A 355 22.46 -8.25 20.27
C ASP A 355 21.88 -8.74 18.93
N ILE A 356 22.64 -8.61 17.83
CA ILE A 356 22.19 -9.09 16.51
C ILE A 356 22.22 -10.63 16.44
N SER A 357 23.22 -11.28 17.04
CA SER A 357 23.29 -12.74 17.16
C SER A 357 22.14 -13.30 18.00
N PHE A 358 21.72 -12.57 19.03
CA PHE A 358 20.60 -12.92 19.88
C PHE A 358 19.24 -12.86 19.16
N LEU A 359 19.05 -11.92 18.22
CA LEU A 359 17.84 -11.84 17.41
C LEU A 359 17.64 -13.07 16.50
N CYS A 360 18.72 -13.64 15.98
CA CYS A 360 18.67 -14.89 15.20
C CYS A 360 18.30 -16.11 16.07
N ASN A 361 18.82 -16.18 17.30
CA ASN A 361 18.45 -17.24 18.24
C ASN A 361 16.99 -17.13 18.73
N LEU A 362 16.43 -15.93 18.75
CA LEU A 362 15.05 -15.72 19.19
C LEU A 362 14.01 -16.29 18.20
N ALA A 363 14.31 -16.24 16.89
CA ALA A 363 13.46 -16.86 15.88
C ALA A 363 13.34 -18.38 16.11
N ASN A 364 14.43 -19.04 16.49
CA ASN A 364 14.45 -20.46 16.84
C ASN A 364 13.68 -20.75 18.14
N ILE A 365 13.78 -19.89 19.16
CA ILE A 365 13.04 -20.05 20.42
C ILE A 365 11.53 -19.85 20.20
N THR A 366 11.12 -18.89 19.36
CA THR A 366 9.69 -18.70 19.04
C THR A 366 9.10 -19.90 18.33
N GLU A 367 9.89 -20.64 17.55
CA GLU A 367 9.45 -21.87 16.89
C GLU A 367 9.25 -23.00 17.91
N GLN A 368 10.17 -23.16 18.87
CA GLN A 368 10.09 -24.16 19.94
C GLN A 368 8.94 -23.90 20.93
N VAL A 369 8.76 -22.65 21.38
CA VAL A 369 7.68 -22.29 22.30
C VAL A 369 6.30 -22.44 21.64
N PHE A 370 6.20 -22.15 20.34
CA PHE A 370 4.95 -22.34 19.60
C PHE A 370 4.58 -23.81 19.42
N HIS A 371 5.57 -24.71 19.32
CA HIS A 371 5.37 -26.17 19.31
C HIS A 371 4.97 -26.75 20.67
N LEU A 372 5.19 -26.02 21.78
CA LEU A 372 4.81 -26.43 23.13
C LEU A 372 3.45 -25.89 23.58
N LEU A 373 2.91 -24.88 22.90
CA LEU A 373 1.63 -24.23 23.22
C LEU A 373 0.46 -24.72 22.34
N LEU A 374 0.73 -25.58 21.36
CA LEU A 374 -0.23 -26.35 20.57
C LEU A 374 -0.10 -27.83 20.95
#